data_AF-A0A963N4L4-F1
#
_entry.id   AF-A0A963N4L4-F1
#
_cell.length_a   1.000
_cell.length_b   1.000
_cell.length_c   1.000
_cell.angle_alpha   90.00
_cell.angle_beta   90.00
_cell.angle_gamma   90.00
#
_symmetry.space_group_name_H-M   'P 1'
#
loop_
_entity.id
_entity.type
_entity.pdbx_description
1 polymer ?
#
loop_
_entity_poly.entity_id
_entity_poly.type
_entity_poly.pdbx_seq_one_letter_code
_entity_poly.pdbx_strand_id
1 'polypeptide(L)'
;MWVHVLVLLGVALLAAQTAQAELAAPEPARRAALVNMVRQDCGSCHGLTLKGGLGPALLPETLADKPAESLVATVLHGRPGSAMPGWSRFMNAQEAAWIVARLMDGFPQLADSAETRQ
;
A
#
# COMPACT_ATOMS: atom_id res chain seq x y z
N MET A 1 -44.22 -28.00 16.87
CA MET A 1 -43.78 -26.85 17.69
C MET A 1 -42.27 -26.89 18.05
N TRP A 2 -41.41 -27.55 17.27
CA TRP A 2 -39.94 -27.54 17.47
C TRP A 2 -39.17 -27.18 16.19
N VAL A 3 -39.84 -27.27 15.02
CA VAL A 3 -39.28 -26.92 13.71
C VAL A 3 -39.22 -25.39 13.51
N HIS A 4 -40.18 -24.64 14.05
CA HIS A 4 -40.21 -23.17 13.91
C HIS A 4 -39.13 -22.44 14.73
N VAL A 5 -38.64 -23.05 15.82
CA VAL A 5 -37.59 -22.44 16.68
C VAL A 5 -36.22 -22.53 16.02
N LEU A 6 -35.94 -23.60 15.26
CA LEU A 6 -34.68 -23.79 14.55
C LEU A 6 -34.54 -22.89 13.31
N VAL A 7 -35.66 -22.56 12.65
CA VAL A 7 -35.65 -21.70 11.45
C VAL A 7 -35.33 -20.25 11.81
N LEU A 8 -35.78 -19.75 12.97
CA LEU A 8 -35.52 -18.36 13.40
C LEU A 8 -34.08 -18.14 13.90
N LEU A 9 -33.41 -19.17 14.43
CA LEU A 9 -32.01 -19.09 14.87
C LEU A 9 -31.00 -19.15 13.71
N GLY A 10 -31.35 -19.76 12.57
CA GLY A 10 -30.47 -19.83 11.40
C GLY A 10 -30.42 -18.54 10.56
N VAL A 11 -31.50 -17.75 10.56
CA VAL A 11 -31.62 -16.53 9.73
C VAL A 11 -30.82 -15.34 10.32
N ALA A 12 -30.55 -15.34 11.63
CA ALA A 12 -29.80 -14.27 12.29
C ALA A 12 -28.27 -14.32 12.05
N LEU A 13 -27.72 -15.47 11.63
CA LEU A 13 -26.27 -15.65 11.46
C LEU A 13 -25.73 -15.25 10.08
N LEU A 14 -26.58 -15.00 9.08
CA LEU A 14 -26.15 -14.73 7.70
C LEU A 14 -25.95 -13.23 7.37
N ALA A 15 -26.33 -12.32 8.26
CA ALA A 15 -26.31 -10.88 7.95
C ALA A 15 -25.01 -10.14 8.33
N ALA A 16 -24.05 -10.83 8.97
CA ALA A 16 -22.81 -10.22 9.46
C ALA A 16 -21.58 -10.60 8.61
N GLN A 17 -21.75 -10.79 7.30
CA GLN A 17 -20.61 -10.81 6.37
C GLN A 17 -20.18 -9.36 6.15
N THR A 18 -19.52 -8.81 7.17
CA THR A 18 -18.88 -7.50 7.11
C THR A 18 -17.99 -7.48 5.88
N ALA A 19 -18.31 -6.62 4.91
CA ALA A 19 -17.42 -6.28 3.83
C ALA A 19 -16.10 -5.83 4.46
N GLN A 20 -15.11 -6.73 4.44
CA GLN A 20 -13.73 -6.32 4.67
C GLN A 20 -13.46 -5.31 3.58
N ALA A 21 -13.28 -4.04 3.96
CA ALA A 21 -12.75 -3.03 3.07
C ALA A 21 -11.33 -3.46 2.74
N GLU A 22 -11.21 -4.41 1.82
CA GLU A 22 -9.97 -4.69 1.13
C GLU A 22 -9.54 -3.35 0.56
N LEU A 23 -8.32 -2.92 0.89
CA LEU A 23 -7.79 -1.65 0.46
C LEU A 23 -7.82 -1.67 -1.07
N ALA A 24 -8.86 -1.07 -1.66
CA ALA A 24 -9.15 -1.24 -3.07
C ALA A 24 -7.92 -0.77 -3.84
N ALA A 25 -7.29 -1.69 -4.56
CA ALA A 25 -6.07 -1.37 -5.28
C ALA A 25 -6.37 -0.21 -6.25
N PRO A 26 -5.49 0.78 -6.37
CA PRO A 26 -5.69 1.87 -7.33
C PRO A 26 -5.94 1.31 -8.73
N GLU A 27 -6.75 2.03 -9.50
CA GLU A 27 -7.03 1.72 -10.91
C GLU A 27 -5.72 1.48 -11.69
N PRO A 28 -5.68 0.58 -12.68
CA PRO A 28 -4.44 0.15 -13.34
C PRO A 28 -3.55 1.31 -13.82
N ALA A 29 -4.13 2.32 -14.46
CA ALA A 29 -3.39 3.49 -14.92
C ALA A 29 -2.78 4.29 -13.75
N ARG A 30 -3.54 4.46 -12.66
CA ARG A 30 -3.05 5.14 -11.46
C ARG A 30 -1.96 4.34 -10.77
N ARG A 31 -2.11 3.02 -10.71
CA ARG A 31 -1.11 2.10 -10.18
C ARG A 31 0.22 2.22 -10.92
N ALA A 32 0.19 2.25 -12.26
CA ALA A 32 1.38 2.45 -13.07
C ALA A 32 2.05 3.80 -12.78
N ALA A 33 1.27 4.87 -12.61
CA ALA A 33 1.80 6.18 -12.22
C ALA A 33 2.47 6.15 -10.84
N LEU A 34 1.88 5.47 -9.85
CA LEU A 34 2.46 5.30 -8.51
C LEU A 34 3.74 4.46 -8.54
N VAL A 35 3.80 3.40 -9.35
CA VAL A 35 5.02 2.62 -9.54
C VAL A 35 6.13 3.49 -10.15
N ASN A 36 5.81 4.28 -11.17
CA ASN A 36 6.78 5.19 -11.78
C ASN A 36 7.29 6.22 -10.77
N MET A 37 6.39 6.82 -10.00
CA MET A 37 6.72 7.79 -8.96
C MET A 37 7.66 7.20 -7.91
N VAL A 38 7.38 6.00 -7.37
CA VAL A 38 8.27 5.35 -6.39
C VAL A 38 9.63 5.04 -7.00
N ARG A 39 9.68 4.56 -8.24
CA ARG A 39 10.93 4.16 -8.90
C ARG A 39 11.80 5.34 -9.29
N GLN A 40 11.22 6.42 -9.78
CA GLN A 40 11.96 7.60 -10.26
C GLN A 40 12.19 8.61 -9.14
N ASP A 41 11.13 8.97 -8.42
CA ASP A 41 11.18 10.08 -7.47
C ASP A 41 11.72 9.62 -6.11
N CYS A 42 11.17 8.53 -5.54
CA CYS A 42 11.72 7.98 -4.29
C CYS A 42 13.07 7.28 -4.54
N GLY A 43 13.21 6.61 -5.68
CA GLY A 43 14.45 5.93 -6.07
C GLY A 43 15.64 6.86 -6.27
N SER A 44 15.43 8.17 -6.50
CA SER A 44 16.53 9.14 -6.58
C SER A 44 17.39 9.20 -5.31
N CYS A 45 16.79 8.98 -4.13
CA CYS A 45 17.50 8.90 -2.86
C CYS A 45 17.67 7.46 -2.35
N HIS A 46 16.65 6.62 -2.55
CA HIS A 46 16.62 5.25 -2.04
C HIS A 46 17.20 4.22 -3.02
N GLY A 47 17.79 4.68 -4.12
CA GLY A 47 18.27 3.88 -5.24
C GLY A 47 17.13 3.48 -6.19
N LEU A 48 17.37 3.47 -7.50
CA LEU A 48 16.35 3.09 -8.50
C LEU A 48 15.87 1.63 -8.33
N THR A 49 16.71 0.79 -7.72
CA THR A 49 16.38 -0.58 -7.33
C THR A 49 15.83 -0.71 -5.90
N LEU A 50 15.68 0.41 -5.19
CA LEU A 50 15.24 0.53 -3.79
C LEU A 50 16.18 -0.10 -2.75
N LYS A 51 17.41 -0.46 -3.16
CA LYS A 51 18.43 -1.07 -2.30
C LYS A 51 19.17 -0.08 -1.39
N GLY A 52 18.76 1.18 -1.38
CA GLY A 52 19.38 2.25 -0.61
C GLY A 52 20.41 3.05 -1.40
N GLY A 53 20.84 4.17 -0.81
CA GLY A 53 21.76 5.14 -1.37
C GLY A 53 21.99 6.27 -0.39
N LEU A 54 21.50 7.47 -0.72
CA LEU A 54 21.43 8.58 0.24
C LEU A 54 20.37 8.31 1.33
N GLY A 55 19.27 7.68 0.95
CA GLY A 55 18.25 7.16 1.86
C GLY A 55 18.46 5.67 2.17
N PRO A 56 17.81 5.15 3.23
CA PRO A 56 17.84 3.72 3.57
C PRO A 56 17.20 2.86 2.48
N ALA A 57 17.46 1.54 2.48
CA ALA A 57 16.75 0.63 1.59
C ALA A 57 15.23 0.62 1.88
N LEU A 58 14.43 0.47 0.82
CA LEU A 58 12.97 0.31 0.90
C LEU A 58 12.60 -1.13 0.46
N LEU A 59 13.24 -2.10 1.09
CA LEU A 59 13.07 -3.54 0.85
C LEU A 59 12.27 -4.20 1.98
N PRO A 60 11.56 -5.31 1.72
CA PRO A 60 10.78 -6.05 2.72
C PRO A 60 11.52 -6.26 4.04
N GLU A 61 12.76 -6.77 3.99
CA GLU A 61 13.59 -7.05 5.16
C GLU A 61 13.96 -5.79 5.95
N THR A 62 14.05 -4.63 5.29
CA THR A 62 14.34 -3.35 5.95
C THR A 62 13.09 -2.77 6.60
N LEU A 63 11.91 -3.14 6.12
CA LEU A 63 10.61 -2.62 6.56
C LEU A 63 9.89 -3.56 7.53
N ALA A 64 10.32 -4.81 7.68
CA ALA A 64 9.62 -5.87 8.43
C ALA A 64 9.22 -5.48 9.85
N ASP A 65 10.09 -4.77 10.59
CA ASP A 65 9.84 -4.39 11.98
C ASP A 65 9.13 -3.02 12.13
N LYS A 66 8.70 -2.42 11.01
CA LYS A 66 8.08 -1.08 11.00
C LYS A 66 6.56 -1.21 10.88
N PRO A 67 5.78 -0.54 11.74
CA PRO A 67 4.33 -0.51 11.59
C PRO A 67 3.93 0.12 10.25
N ALA A 68 3.02 -0.52 9.52
CA ALA A 68 2.59 -0.06 8.20
C ALA A 68 2.01 1.36 8.27
N GLU A 69 1.23 1.68 9.30
CA GLU A 69 0.63 3.00 9.51
C GLU A 69 1.70 4.07 9.71
N SER A 70 2.80 3.74 10.40
CA SER A 70 3.94 4.65 10.57
C SER A 70 4.66 4.90 9.25
N LEU A 71 4.78 3.88 8.40
CA LEU A 71 5.35 4.03 7.05
C LEU A 71 4.45 4.89 6.18
N VAL A 72 3.13 4.69 6.23
CA VAL A 72 2.15 5.52 5.51
C VAL A 72 2.26 6.99 5.93
N ALA A 73 2.31 7.26 7.23
CA ALA A 73 2.50 8.61 7.75
C ALA A 73 3.82 9.22 7.25
N THR A 74 4.90 8.43 7.22
CA THR A 74 6.21 8.88 6.69
C THR A 74 6.12 9.21 5.19
N VAL A 75 5.42 8.41 4.38
CA VAL A 75 5.23 8.70 2.94
C VAL A 75 4.43 9.99 2.76
N LEU A 76 3.34 10.18 3.51
CA LEU A 76 2.46 11.34 3.34
C LEU A 76 3.09 12.65 3.83
N HIS A 77 3.84 12.59 4.94
CA HIS A 77 4.30 13.78 5.67
C HIS A 77 5.82 13.97 5.65
N GLY A 78 6.56 13.02 5.09
CA GLY A 78 8.01 13.03 5.12
C GLY A 78 8.56 12.73 6.51
N ARG A 79 9.82 13.06 6.73
CA ARG A 79 10.47 12.91 8.03
C ARG A 79 11.09 14.23 8.47
N PRO A 80 10.51 14.89 9.50
CA PRO A 80 11.02 16.18 10.01
C PRO A 80 12.51 16.11 10.34
N GLY A 81 13.25 17.16 9.96
CA GLY A 81 14.69 17.24 10.18
C GLY A 81 15.53 16.36 9.24
N SER A 82 14.93 15.75 8.21
CA SER A 82 15.64 15.00 7.17
C SER A 82 15.30 15.55 5.77
N ALA A 83 16.03 15.07 4.76
CA ALA A 83 15.76 15.41 3.36
C ALA A 83 14.53 14.70 2.77
N MET A 84 13.92 13.74 3.47
CA MET A 84 12.77 12.98 2.98
C MET A 84 11.48 13.85 2.99
N PRO A 85 10.96 14.25 1.82
CA PRO A 85 9.79 15.12 1.74
C PRO A 85 8.49 14.35 1.97
N GLY A 86 7.40 15.08 2.24
CA GLY A 86 6.05 14.52 2.26
C GLY A 86 5.39 14.53 0.87
N TRP A 87 4.66 13.47 0.56
CA TRP A 87 4.07 13.25 -0.78
C TRP A 87 2.54 13.42 -0.83
N SER A 88 1.91 13.87 0.26
CA SER A 88 0.45 14.10 0.36
C SER A 88 -0.13 15.08 -0.67
N ARG A 89 0.69 15.88 -1.35
CA ARG A 89 0.26 16.73 -2.48
C ARG A 89 0.00 15.95 -3.78
N PHE A 90 0.54 14.74 -3.88
CA PHE A 90 0.55 13.94 -5.11
C PHE A 90 -0.21 12.62 -4.97
N MET A 91 -0.53 12.21 -3.75
CA MET A 91 -1.26 10.98 -3.45
C MET A 91 -2.11 11.10 -2.19
N ASN A 92 -3.15 10.28 -2.10
CA ASN A 92 -3.99 10.18 -0.90
C ASN A 92 -3.52 9.04 0.03
N ALA A 93 -4.18 8.90 1.19
CA ALA A 93 -3.79 7.91 2.20
C ALA A 93 -3.97 6.45 1.74
N GLN A 94 -4.97 6.14 0.91
CA GLN A 94 -5.14 4.78 0.36
C GLN A 94 -4.01 4.44 -0.61
N GLU A 95 -3.59 5.39 -1.43
CA GLU A 95 -2.46 5.20 -2.36
C GLU A 95 -1.14 5.02 -1.62
N ALA A 96 -0.90 5.80 -0.56
CA ALA A 96 0.26 5.62 0.30
C ALA A 96 0.25 4.26 1.03
N ALA A 97 -0.91 3.82 1.52
CA ALA A 97 -1.08 2.49 2.12
C ALA A 97 -0.83 1.37 1.10
N TRP A 98 -1.31 1.53 -0.14
CA TRP A 98 -1.02 0.59 -1.22
C TRP A 98 0.48 0.53 -1.55
N ILE A 99 1.16 1.69 -1.62
CA ILE A 99 2.62 1.75 -1.83
C ILE A 99 3.35 1.01 -0.71
N VAL A 100 3.01 1.30 0.55
CA VAL A 100 3.66 0.68 1.71
C VAL A 100 3.47 -0.83 1.71
N ALA A 101 2.25 -1.32 1.47
CA ALA A 101 1.99 -2.75 1.35
C ALA A 101 2.87 -3.38 0.27
N ARG A 102 2.97 -2.76 -0.92
CA ARG A 102 3.85 -3.25 -1.99
C ARG A 102 5.34 -3.17 -1.65
N LEU A 103 5.79 -2.17 -0.91
CA LEU A 103 7.19 -2.11 -0.45
C LEU A 103 7.50 -3.24 0.53
N MET A 104 6.55 -3.59 1.40
CA MET A 104 6.67 -4.67 2.37
C MET A 104 6.60 -6.07 1.72
N ASP A 105 5.89 -6.21 0.60
CA ASP A 105 5.81 -7.48 -0.16
C ASP A 105 6.91 -7.62 -1.23
N GLY A 106 7.55 -6.52 -1.62
CA GLY A 106 8.46 -6.43 -2.77
C GLY A 106 7.85 -5.56 -3.88
N PHE A 107 8.48 -4.42 -4.14
CA PHE A 107 7.89 -3.41 -5.01
C PHE A 107 8.02 -3.80 -6.51
N PRO A 108 7.00 -3.57 -7.35
CA PRO A 108 7.05 -3.90 -8.79
C PRO A 108 8.16 -3.14 -9.53
N GLN A 109 8.73 -3.73 -10.57
CA GLN A 109 9.64 -3.03 -11.47
C GLN A 109 8.86 -2.19 -12.50
N LEU A 110 9.54 -1.22 -13.13
CA LEU A 110 8.93 -0.40 -14.18
C LEU A 110 8.48 -1.25 -15.38
N ALA A 111 9.25 -2.27 -15.75
CA ALA A 111 8.92 -3.18 -16.84
C ALA A 111 7.58 -3.90 -16.59
N ASP A 112 7.41 -4.45 -15.38
CA ASP A 112 6.18 -5.16 -14.97
C ASP A 112 4.94 -4.24 -15.03
N SER A 113 5.10 -2.96 -14.70
CA SER A 113 4.00 -1.98 -14.74
C SER A 113 3.61 -1.50 -16.15
N ALA A 114 4.50 -1.66 -17.13
CA ALA A 114 4.21 -1.31 -18.52
C ALA A 114 3.34 -2.36 -19.22
N GLU A 115 3.46 -3.63 -18.81
CA GLU A 115 2.68 -4.74 -19.36
C GLU A 115 1.21 -4.68 -18.95
N THR A 116 0.91 -4.10 -17.79
CA THR A 116 -0.49 -3.86 -17.32
C THR A 116 -1.19 -2.70 -18.05
N ARG A 117 -0.51 -1.96 -18.93
CA ARG A 117 -1.10 -0.86 -19.73
C ARG A 117 -1.67 -1.32 -21.09
N GLN A 118 -1.53 -2.59 -21.43
CA GLN A 118 -2.07 -3.22 -22.65
C GLN A 118 -3.30 -4.05 -22.28
#